data_AF-A0AAV1U731-F1
#
_entry.id   AF-A0AAV1U731-F1
#
_cell.length_a   1.000
_cell.length_b   1.000
_cell.length_c   1.000
_cell.angle_alpha   90.00
_cell.angle_beta   90.00
_cell.angle_gamma   90.00
#
_symmetry.space_group_name_H-M   'P 1'
#
loop_
_entity.id
_entity.type
_entity.pdbx_description
1 polymer ?
#
loop_
_entity_poly.entity_id
_entity_poly.type
_entity_poly.pdbx_seq_one_letter_code
_entity_poly.pdbx_strand_id
1 'polypeptide(L)'
;MLDVEDDSFHVTREGCSHMSDSEWEIVGRMSVLMSEPAISGMLESLSRDQQHAAVNKFLHGELAVERQKIALLQQQDSHRSMGEPTHTR
;
A
#
# COMPACT_ATOMS: atom_id res chain seq x y z
N MET A 1 6.17 -37.06 -9.04
CA MET A 1 6.12 -35.86 -8.19
C MET A 1 7.07 -34.90 -8.85
N LEU A 2 6.55 -34.06 -9.76
CA LEU A 2 7.36 -33.03 -10.39
C LEU A 2 7.30 -31.86 -9.41
N ASP A 3 8.43 -31.55 -8.78
CA ASP A 3 8.67 -30.25 -8.18
C ASP A 3 8.32 -29.21 -9.24
N VAL A 4 7.13 -28.63 -9.10
CA VAL A 4 6.85 -27.34 -9.68
C VAL A 4 7.76 -26.43 -8.87
N GLU A 5 8.96 -26.19 -9.40
CA GLU A 5 9.73 -25.02 -9.00
C GLU A 5 8.73 -23.88 -9.07
N ASP A 6 8.41 -23.36 -7.89
CA ASP A 6 7.65 -22.15 -7.67
C ASP A 6 8.50 -21.03 -8.27
N ASP A 7 8.50 -20.95 -9.60
CA ASP A 7 9.01 -19.86 -10.43
C ASP A 7 8.03 -18.68 -10.29
N SER A 8 7.59 -18.47 -9.06
CA SER A 8 7.06 -17.22 -8.60
C SER A 8 8.26 -16.29 -8.64
N PHE A 9 8.28 -15.45 -9.67
CA PHE A 9 9.17 -14.29 -9.81
C PHE A 9 8.89 -13.27 -8.70
N HIS A 10 8.95 -13.75 -7.46
CA HIS A 10 9.08 -12.96 -6.27
C HIS A 10 10.26 -12.06 -6.52
N VAL A 11 10.02 -10.75 -6.43
CA VAL A 11 11.08 -9.73 -6.37
C VAL A 11 12.19 -10.33 -5.51
N THR A 12 13.31 -10.73 -6.12
CA THR A 12 14.30 -11.50 -5.37
C THR A 12 14.85 -10.54 -4.34
N ARG A 13 14.66 -10.89 -3.06
CA ARG A 13 15.16 -10.09 -1.95
C ARG A 13 16.65 -9.78 -2.08
N GLU A 14 17.36 -10.53 -2.92
CA GLU A 14 18.72 -10.33 -3.36
C GLU A 14 18.97 -8.98 -4.07
N GLY A 15 18.12 -8.59 -5.04
CA GLY A 15 18.26 -7.33 -5.78
C GLY A 15 17.90 -6.08 -4.96
N CYS A 16 17.01 -6.25 -3.97
CA CYS A 16 16.57 -5.20 -3.05
C CYS A 16 16.95 -5.53 -1.59
N SER A 17 18.10 -6.16 -1.37
CA SER A 17 18.55 -6.67 -0.05
C SER A 17 18.79 -5.59 1.01
N HIS A 18 18.89 -4.34 0.58
CA HIS A 18 19.08 -3.17 1.44
C HIS A 18 17.74 -2.63 1.98
N MET A 19 16.60 -3.10 1.47
CA MET A 19 15.29 -2.70 1.96
C MET A 19 14.98 -3.38 3.30
N SER A 20 14.39 -2.60 4.21
CA SER A 20 13.92 -3.09 5.51
C SER A 20 12.71 -4.01 5.37
N ASP A 21 12.42 -4.81 6.40
CA ASP A 21 11.25 -5.70 6.40
C ASP A 21 9.94 -4.93 6.20
N SER A 22 9.82 -3.73 6.77
CA SER A 22 8.65 -2.86 6.56
C SER A 22 8.51 -2.37 5.13
N GLU A 23 9.63 -2.12 4.43
CA GLU A 23 9.59 -1.78 3.01
C GLU A 23 9.15 -2.97 2.16
N TRP A 24 9.57 -4.18 2.53
CA TRP A 24 9.12 -5.41 1.88
C TRP A 24 7.63 -5.69 2.06
N GLU A 25 7.06 -5.39 3.24
CA GLU A 25 5.62 -5.44 3.43
C GLU A 25 4.88 -4.48 2.50
N ILE A 26 5.44 -3.29 2.27
CA ILE A 26 4.87 -2.31 1.35
C ILE A 26 4.96 -2.81 -0.10
N VAL A 27 6.10 -3.37 -0.51
CA VAL A 27 6.27 -3.99 -1.84
C VAL A 27 5.26 -5.12 -2.04
N GLY A 28 5.03 -5.95 -1.02
CA GLY A 28 3.98 -6.98 -1.06
C GLY A 28 2.58 -6.40 -1.31
N ARG A 29 2.24 -5.27 -0.68
CA ARG A 29 0.97 -4.57 -0.96
C ARG A 29 0.93 -3.96 -2.36
N MET A 30 2.05 -3.43 -2.85
CA MET A 30 2.16 -2.96 -4.24
C MET A 30 1.87 -4.10 -5.24
N SER A 31 2.39 -5.30 -4.96
CA SER A 31 2.17 -6.51 -5.77
C SER A 31 0.72 -7.05 -5.73
N VAL A 32 -0.12 -6.61 -4.77
CA VAL A 32 -1.57 -6.89 -4.81
C VAL A 32 -2.27 -6.01 -5.84
N LEU A 33 -1.76 -4.80 -6.08
CA LEU A 33 -2.36 -3.81 -6.98
C LEU A 33 -1.82 -3.91 -8.42
N MET A 34 -0.59 -4.38 -8.57
CA MET A 34 0.09 -4.58 -9.84
C MET A 34 0.75 -5.95 -9.83
N SER A 35 0.90 -6.61 -10.98
CA SER A 35 1.52 -7.94 -10.99
C SER A 35 2.94 -7.89 -10.41
N GLU A 36 3.29 -8.90 -9.62
CA GLU A 36 4.61 -9.00 -8.98
C GLU A 36 5.78 -8.82 -9.98
N PRO A 37 5.77 -9.42 -11.19
CA PRO A 37 6.83 -9.19 -12.17
C PRO A 37 6.96 -7.73 -12.62
N ALA A 38 5.85 -6.99 -12.67
CA ALA A 38 5.88 -5.58 -13.03
C ALA A 38 6.50 -4.73 -11.91
N ILE A 39 6.23 -5.07 -10.65
CA ILE A 39 6.85 -4.42 -9.49
C ILE A 39 8.34 -4.76 -9.42
N SER A 40 8.72 -6.03 -9.61
CA SER A 40 10.13 -6.47 -9.68
C SER A 40 10.90 -5.70 -10.74
N GLY A 41 10.42 -5.72 -11.99
CA GLY A 41 11.10 -5.03 -13.09
C GLY A 41 11.15 -3.51 -12.90
N MET A 42 10.12 -2.92 -12.30
CA MET A 42 10.15 -1.50 -11.94
C MET A 42 11.23 -1.22 -10.91
N LEU A 43 11.28 -1.96 -9.79
CA LEU A 43 12.26 -1.73 -8.72
C LEU A 43 13.69 -1.95 -9.21
N GLU A 44 13.95 -3.02 -9.97
CA GLU A 44 15.27 -3.32 -10.53
C GLU A 44 15.76 -2.24 -11.50
N SER A 45 14.85 -1.55 -12.20
CA SER A 45 15.21 -0.44 -13.09
C SER A 45 15.62 0.85 -12.34
N LEU A 46 15.34 0.92 -11.04
CA LEU A 46 15.59 2.08 -10.20
C LEU A 46 16.89 1.93 -9.42
N SER A 47 17.57 3.06 -9.18
CA SER A 47 18.66 3.10 -8.20
C SER A 47 18.12 2.86 -6.77
N ARG A 48 19.01 2.47 -5.85
CA ARG A 48 18.68 2.24 -4.43
C ARG A 48 17.82 3.36 -3.82
N ASP A 49 18.25 4.61 -3.96
CA ASP A 49 17.52 5.76 -3.38
C ASP A 49 16.14 5.94 -4.04
N GLN A 50 16.04 5.63 -5.34
CA GLN A 50 14.78 5.67 -6.07
C GLN A 50 13.84 4.53 -5.68
N GLN A 51 14.36 3.34 -5.35
CA GLN A 51 13.57 2.22 -4.82
C GLN A 51 12.94 2.60 -3.47
N HIS A 52 13.75 3.12 -2.53
CA HIS A 52 13.24 3.65 -1.26
C HIS A 52 12.20 4.76 -1.47
N ALA A 53 12.45 5.69 -2.40
CA ALA A 53 11.52 6.76 -2.69
C ALA A 53 10.21 6.24 -3.30
N ALA A 54 10.24 5.22 -4.14
CA ALA A 54 9.06 4.62 -4.74
C ALA A 54 8.17 3.96 -3.68
N VAL A 55 8.76 3.15 -2.79
CA VAL A 55 8.06 2.51 -1.67
C VAL A 55 7.45 3.56 -0.73
N ASN A 56 8.22 4.58 -0.37
CA ASN A 56 7.72 5.67 0.47
C ASN A 56 6.57 6.44 -0.19
N LYS A 57 6.64 6.74 -1.49
CA LYS A 57 5.56 7.42 -2.22
C LYS A 57 4.27 6.61 -2.21
N PHE A 58 4.38 5.31 -2.39
CA PHE A 58 3.24 4.41 -2.32
C PHE A 58 2.57 4.46 -0.94
N LEU A 59 3.35 4.30 0.14
CA LEU A 59 2.84 4.39 1.52
C LEU A 59 2.17 5.73 1.83
N HIS A 60 2.76 6.85 1.39
CA HIS A 60 2.15 8.17 1.57
C HIS A 60 0.82 8.29 0.83
N GLY A 61 0.71 7.68 -0.36
CA GLY A 61 -0.55 7.59 -1.11
C GLY A 61 -1.62 6.81 -0.35
N GLU A 62 -1.29 5.61 0.14
CA GLU A 62 -2.20 4.80 0.97
C GLU A 62 -2.68 5.58 2.20
N LEU A 63 -1.74 6.19 2.92
CA LEU A 63 -2.04 6.98 4.12
C LEU A 63 -2.94 8.19 3.81
N ALA A 64 -2.74 8.85 2.66
CA ALA A 64 -3.58 9.97 2.26
C ALA A 64 -5.03 9.52 1.98
N VAL A 65 -5.21 8.38 1.32
CA VAL A 65 -6.54 7.79 1.07
C VAL A 65 -7.23 7.45 2.39
N GLU A 66 -6.54 6.80 3.33
CA GLU A 66 -7.12 6.46 4.63
C GLU A 66 -7.48 7.70 5.45
N ARG A 67 -6.65 8.74 5.43
CA ARG A 67 -6.95 10.04 6.06
C ARG A 67 -8.21 10.68 5.46
N GLN A 68 -8.38 10.60 4.14
CA GLN A 68 -9.57 11.12 3.48
C GLN A 68 -10.83 10.34 3.89
N LYS A 69 -10.75 9.00 3.98
CA LYS A 69 -11.87 8.16 4.46
C LYS A 69 -12.26 8.54 5.89
N ILE A 70 -11.28 8.72 6.78
CA ILE A 70 -11.54 9.15 8.17
C ILE A 70 -12.22 10.52 8.21
N ALA A 71 -11.75 11.49 7.42
CA ALA A 71 -12.36 12.81 7.35
C ALA A 71 -13.82 12.76 6.88
N LEU A 72 -14.13 11.90 5.89
CA LEU A 72 -15.50 11.71 5.41
C LEU A 72 -16.41 11.09 6.48
N LEU A 73 -15.93 10.09 7.23
CA LEU A 73 -16.69 9.48 8.33
C LEU A 73 -17.00 10.51 9.43
N GLN A 74 -16.00 11.32 9.81
CA GLN A 74 -16.18 12.39 10.81
C GLN A 74 -17.20 13.44 10.37
N GLN A 75 -17.23 13.80 9.08
CA GLN A 75 -18.25 14.69 8.53
C GLN A 75 -19.65 14.07 8.59
N GLN A 76 -19.78 12.79 8.22
CA GLN A 76 -21.06 12.08 8.28
C GLN A 76 -21.63 12.01 9.70
N ASP A 77 -20.79 11.72 10.69
CA ASP A 77 -21.20 11.71 12.10
C ASP A 77 -21.64 13.10 12.58
N SER A 78 -20.93 14.15 12.15
CA SER A 78 -21.28 15.54 12.46
C SER A 78 -22.63 15.96 11.87
N HIS A 79 -22.90 15.55 10.62
CA HIS A 79 -24.19 15.81 9.97
C HIS A 79 -25.34 14.98 10.55
N ARG A 80 -25.08 13.72 10.93
CA ARG A 80 -26.05 12.85 11.59
C ARG A 80 -26.44 13.38 12.97
N SER A 81 -25.49 13.93 13.73
CA SER A 81 -25.73 14.48 15.07
C SER A 81 -26.56 15.77 15.07
N MET A 82 -26.57 16.55 13.98
CA MET A 82 -27.43 17.75 13.85
C MET A 82 -28.83 17.45 13.32
N GLY A 83 -29.09 16.20 12.93
CA GLY A 83 -30.34 15.77 12.28
C GLY A 83 -31.36 15.12 13.21
N GLU A 84 -31.11 15.01 14.52
CA GLU A 84 -32.15 14.57 15.48
C GLU A 84 -33.00 15.78 15.92
N PRO A 85 -34.25 15.92 15.45
CA PRO A 85 -35.16 16.85 16.08
C PRO A 85 -35.55 16.24 17.42
N THR A 86 -35.12 16.85 18.51
CA THR A 86 -35.70 16.66 19.84
C THR A 86 -37.21 16.92 19.73
N HIS A 87 -37.99 15.86 19.59
CA HIS A 87 -39.44 15.91 19.72
C HIS A 87 -39.73 16.18 21.18
N THR A 88 -39.80 17.46 21.52
CA THR A 88 -40.22 17.91 22.83
C THR A 88 -41.74 17.78 22.87
N ARG A 89 -42.17 16.98 23.84
CA ARG A 89 -43.53 16.50 24.11
C ARG A 89 -44.63 17.56 24.11
#